data_AF-A0A7J7HVI4-F1
#
_entry.id   AF-A0A7J7HVI4-F1
#
_cell.length_a   1.000
_cell.length_b   1.000
_cell.length_c   1.000
_cell.angle_alpha   90.00
_cell.angle_beta   90.00
_cell.angle_gamma   90.00
#
_symmetry.space_group_name_H-M   'P 1'
#
loop_
_entity.id
_entity.type
_entity.pdbx_description
1 polymer ?
#
loop_
_entity_poly.entity_id
_entity_poly.type
_entity_poly.pdbx_seq_one_letter_code
_entity_poly.pdbx_strand_id
1 'polypeptide(L)'
;METCRTLSHYMMYLLLMCPWALPINLSYTELGNLIHDLKMFIKDKEDVNRACELLKDYPITLHDPYDLRRILLVVQKFVRNFLGWERLRSLWLGMLGFAAIKGDKNYHLQQLRQGGEFLTLLWFFIPQSNILDRIDAAKVGRQINNQVTQLTTSNIDNYVA
;
A
#
# COMPACT_ATOMS: atom_id res chain seq x y z
N MET A 1 3.09 1.85 19.76
CA MET A 1 3.02 3.09 18.94
C MET A 1 4.29 3.29 18.13
N GLU A 2 5.47 3.21 18.75
CA GLU A 2 6.77 3.41 18.10
C GLU A 2 7.06 2.46 16.93
N THR A 3 6.79 1.16 17.07
CA THR A 3 6.96 0.19 15.96
C THR A 3 6.13 0.55 14.73
N CYS A 4 4.89 1.01 14.92
CA CYS A 4 4.03 1.41 13.81
C CYS A 4 4.59 2.66 13.11
N ARG A 5 5.13 3.61 13.89
CA ARG A 5 5.80 4.80 13.36
C ARG A 5 7.03 4.41 12.53
N THR A 6 7.88 3.53 13.05
CA THR A 6 9.06 3.03 12.32
C THR A 6 8.66 2.32 11.01
N LEU A 7 7.64 1.45 11.05
CA LEU A 7 7.14 0.78 9.86
C LEU A 7 6.57 1.77 8.83
N SER A 8 5.80 2.77 9.28
CA SER A 8 5.30 3.83 8.40
C SER A 8 6.45 4.59 7.74
N HIS A 9 7.49 4.99 8.49
CA HIS A 9 8.64 5.68 7.94
C HIS A 9 9.40 4.83 6.92
N TYR A 10 9.61 3.55 7.21
CA TYR A 10 10.28 2.64 6.29
C TYR A 10 9.48 2.44 5.00
N MET A 11 8.17 2.30 5.11
CA MET A 11 7.29 2.18 3.94
C MET A 11 7.26 3.46 3.11
N MET A 12 7.28 4.63 3.73
CA MET A 12 7.41 5.90 3.00
C MET A 12 8.78 6.03 2.31
N TYR A 13 9.86 5.59 2.96
CA TYR A 13 11.18 5.51 2.33
C TYR A 13 11.14 4.61 1.09
N LEU A 14 10.58 3.41 1.19
CA LEU A 14 10.45 2.51 0.03
C LEU A 14 9.62 3.14 -1.09
N LEU A 15 8.49 3.77 -0.77
CA LEU A 15 7.63 4.41 -1.78
C LEU A 15 8.30 5.60 -2.49
N LEU A 16 9.09 6.39 -1.77
CA LEU A 16 9.65 7.64 -2.30
C LEU A 16 11.05 7.47 -2.89
N MET A 17 11.88 6.61 -2.29
CA MET A 17 13.31 6.48 -2.61
C MET A 17 13.63 5.15 -3.30
N CYS A 18 12.85 4.10 -3.04
CA CYS A 18 13.08 2.77 -3.61
C CYS A 18 11.83 2.14 -4.24
N PRO A 19 11.05 2.85 -5.07
CA PRO A 19 9.77 2.34 -5.59
C PRO A 19 9.94 1.06 -6.43
N TRP A 20 11.10 0.92 -7.07
CA TRP A 20 11.52 -0.25 -7.84
C TRP A 20 11.74 -1.52 -6.98
N ALA A 21 11.95 -1.37 -5.67
CA ALA A 21 12.02 -2.49 -4.73
C ALA A 21 10.62 -3.03 -4.38
N LEU A 22 9.57 -2.28 -4.73
CA LEU A 22 8.19 -2.68 -4.51
C LEU A 22 7.61 -3.29 -5.81
N PRO A 23 6.76 -4.31 -5.70
CA PRO A 23 6.05 -4.91 -6.83
C PRO A 23 4.87 -4.01 -7.26
N ILE A 24 5.16 -2.73 -7.54
CA ILE A 24 4.18 -1.70 -7.88
C ILE A 24 4.47 -1.23 -9.30
N ASN A 25 3.50 -1.39 -10.20
CA ASN A 25 3.55 -0.81 -11.55
C ASN A 25 3.08 0.65 -11.50
N LEU A 26 3.94 1.54 -10.99
CA LEU A 26 3.74 2.99 -11.00
C LEU A 26 5.02 3.67 -11.49
N SER A 27 4.90 4.48 -12.54
CA SER A 27 5.99 5.34 -13.00
C SER A 27 6.24 6.50 -12.04
N TYR A 28 7.44 7.09 -12.09
CA TYR A 28 7.79 8.26 -11.27
C TYR A 28 6.88 9.46 -11.54
N THR A 29 6.44 9.65 -12.78
CA THR A 29 5.51 10.73 -13.17
C THR A 29 4.13 10.49 -12.57
N GLU A 30 3.59 9.27 -12.65
CA GLU A 30 2.33 8.92 -12.01
C GLU A 30 2.40 9.06 -10.49
N LEU A 31 3.49 8.63 -9.85
CA LEU A 31 3.70 8.81 -8.41
C LEU A 31 3.76 10.30 -8.03
N GLY A 32 4.44 11.12 -8.84
CA GLY A 32 4.52 12.56 -8.66
C GLY A 32 3.16 13.24 -8.72
N ASN A 33 2.36 12.92 -9.74
CA ASN A 33 0.99 13.43 -9.90
C ASN A 33 0.10 13.01 -8.73
N LEU A 34 0.18 11.74 -8.35
CA LEU A 34 -0.54 11.16 -7.21
C LEU A 34 -0.23 11.92 -5.91
N ILE A 35 1.04 12.17 -5.61
CA ILE A 35 1.46 12.93 -4.43
C ILE A 35 1.01 14.39 -4.52
N HIS A 36 1.10 15.01 -5.69
CA HIS A 36 0.69 16.39 -5.91
C HIS A 36 -0.80 16.58 -5.64
N ASP A 37 -1.65 15.75 -6.26
CA ASP A 37 -3.10 15.81 -6.13
C ASP A 37 -3.53 15.59 -4.67
N LEU A 38 -2.92 14.61 -3.99
CA LEU A 38 -3.20 14.36 -2.58
C LEU A 38 -2.77 15.53 -1.68
N LYS A 39 -1.60 16.13 -1.95
CA LYS A 39 -1.14 17.32 -1.22
C LYS A 39 -2.11 18.48 -1.41
N MET A 40 -2.56 18.73 -2.65
CA MET A 40 -3.53 19.79 -2.94
C MET A 40 -4.87 19.54 -2.22
N PHE A 41 -5.31 18.29 -2.14
CA PHE A 41 -6.52 17.90 -1.41
C PHE A 41 -6.43 18.14 0.11
N ILE A 42 -5.27 17.83 0.72
CA ILE A 42 -5.06 17.93 2.18
C ILE A 42 -4.57 19.32 2.60
N LYS A 43 -4.11 20.16 1.66
CA LYS A 43 -3.42 21.43 1.93
C LYS A 43 -4.15 22.35 2.90
N ASP A 44 -5.48 22.39 2.82
CA ASP A 44 -6.32 23.27 3.65
C ASP A 44 -6.77 22.62 4.97
N LYS A 45 -6.17 21.50 5.38
CA LYS A 45 -6.53 20.74 6.58
C LYS A 45 -5.41 20.84 7.61
N GLU A 46 -5.63 21.63 8.65
CA GLU A 46 -4.67 21.79 9.76
C GLU A 46 -4.62 20.58 10.69
N ASP A 47 -5.69 19.77 10.74
CA ASP A 47 -5.82 18.59 11.61
C ASP A 47 -5.92 17.29 10.80
N VAL A 48 -5.02 16.35 11.11
CA VAL A 48 -4.97 15.00 10.55
C VAL A 48 -6.28 14.24 10.79
N ASN A 49 -6.90 14.37 11.97
CA ASN A 49 -8.17 13.71 12.28
C ASN A 49 -9.26 14.24 11.35
N ARG A 50 -9.31 15.56 11.15
CA ARG A 50 -10.26 16.20 10.26
C ARG A 50 -10.04 15.81 8.80
N ALA A 51 -8.78 15.71 8.37
CA ALA A 51 -8.44 15.20 7.05
C ALA A 51 -8.90 13.75 6.88
N CYS A 52 -8.70 12.88 7.88
CA CYS A 52 -9.17 11.50 7.85
C CYS A 52 -10.70 11.39 7.80
N GLU A 53 -11.43 12.19 8.59
CA GLU A 53 -12.90 12.24 8.52
C GLU A 53 -13.40 12.63 7.13
N LEU A 54 -12.82 13.67 6.54
CA LEU A 54 -13.18 14.12 5.20
C LEU A 54 -12.84 13.08 4.14
N LEU A 55 -11.66 12.47 4.23
CA LEU A 55 -11.26 11.41 3.32
C LEU A 55 -12.25 10.25 3.37
N LYS A 56 -12.72 9.87 4.57
CA LYS A 56 -13.64 8.74 4.78
C LYS A 56 -14.91 8.87 3.95
N ASP A 57 -15.49 10.07 3.90
CA ASP A 57 -16.81 10.35 3.33
C ASP A 57 -16.77 11.25 2.09
N TYR A 58 -15.60 11.51 1.52
CA TYR A 58 -15.47 12.33 0.31
C TYR A 58 -16.25 11.72 -0.87
N PRO A 59 -17.19 12.45 -1.49
CA PRO A 59 -17.93 11.95 -2.64
C PRO A 59 -17.00 11.89 -3.85
N ILE A 60 -16.68 10.68 -4.29
CA ILE A 60 -15.86 10.46 -5.48
C ILE A 60 -16.70 10.72 -6.73
N THR A 61 -16.28 11.67 -7.56
CA THR A 61 -16.96 12.06 -8.79
C THR A 61 -16.13 11.75 -10.03
N LEU A 62 -16.75 11.78 -11.21
CA LEU A 62 -16.04 11.64 -12.48
C LEU A 62 -15.18 12.88 -12.82
N HIS A 63 -15.44 14.02 -12.17
CA HIS A 63 -14.72 15.28 -12.38
C HIS A 63 -13.42 15.36 -11.55
N ASP A 64 -13.25 14.49 -10.56
CA ASP A 64 -11.98 14.42 -9.81
C ASP A 64 -10.84 13.96 -10.74
N PRO A 65 -9.62 14.51 -10.55
CA PRO A 65 -8.44 14.03 -11.26
C PRO A 65 -8.33 12.51 -11.14
N TYR A 66 -7.96 11.86 -12.26
CA TYR A 66 -7.91 10.40 -12.34
C TYR A 66 -7.06 9.78 -11.22
N ASP A 67 -5.91 10.39 -10.92
CA ASP A 67 -5.00 9.93 -9.88
C ASP A 67 -5.60 10.15 -8.48
N LEU A 68 -6.17 11.33 -8.21
CA LEU A 68 -6.89 11.60 -6.95
C LEU A 68 -8.00 10.56 -6.71
N ARG A 69 -8.80 10.25 -7.73
CA ARG A 69 -9.87 9.23 -7.63
C ARG A 69 -9.33 7.85 -7.24
N ARG A 70 -8.24 7.41 -7.88
CA ARG A 70 -7.59 6.12 -7.55
C ARG A 70 -7.12 6.08 -6.11
N ILE A 71 -6.50 7.15 -5.62
CA ILE A 71 -6.04 7.27 -4.24
C ILE A 71 -7.22 7.23 -3.29
N LEU A 72 -8.24 8.05 -3.53
CA LEU A 72 -9.39 8.21 -2.65
C LEU A 72 -10.10 6.88 -2.44
N LEU A 73 -10.26 6.05 -3.47
CA LEU A 73 -10.84 4.71 -3.33
C LEU A 73 -10.05 3.84 -2.34
N VAL A 74 -8.73 3.83 -2.45
CA VAL A 74 -7.84 3.05 -1.58
C VAL A 74 -7.84 3.62 -0.16
N VAL A 75 -7.68 4.95 -0.04
CA VAL A 75 -7.62 5.67 1.23
C VAL A 75 -8.95 5.60 1.98
N GLN A 76 -10.09 5.70 1.31
CA GLN A 76 -11.41 5.51 1.93
C GLN A 76 -11.59 4.10 2.45
N LYS A 77 -11.26 3.10 1.65
CA LYS A 77 -11.30 1.71 2.10
C LYS A 77 -10.37 1.50 3.28
N PHE A 78 -9.21 2.17 3.28
CA PHE A 78 -8.27 2.14 4.39
C PHE A 78 -8.84 2.80 5.65
N VAL A 79 -9.27 4.06 5.58
CA VAL A 79 -9.82 4.80 6.72
C VAL A 79 -11.08 4.13 7.25
N ARG A 80 -11.98 3.62 6.40
CA ARG A 80 -13.20 2.94 6.88
C ARG A 80 -12.92 1.63 7.63
N ASN A 81 -11.94 0.85 7.17
CA ASN A 81 -11.73 -0.52 7.67
C ASN A 81 -10.53 -0.67 8.63
N PHE A 82 -9.58 0.26 8.57
CA PHE A 82 -8.26 0.14 9.20
C PHE A 82 -7.88 1.34 10.09
N LEU A 83 -8.87 2.08 10.62
CA LEU A 83 -8.63 3.05 11.69
C LEU A 83 -8.01 2.34 12.91
N GLY A 84 -6.72 2.60 13.16
CA GLY A 84 -5.99 2.14 14.35
C GLY A 84 -4.54 1.76 14.09
N TRP A 85 -3.64 2.09 15.03
CA TRP A 85 -2.20 1.82 14.93
C TRP A 85 -1.85 0.34 14.76
N GLU A 86 -2.61 -0.58 15.38
CA GLU A 86 -2.37 -2.02 15.22
C GLU A 86 -2.75 -2.53 13.83
N ARG A 87 -3.86 -2.02 13.28
CA ARG A 87 -4.31 -2.38 11.94
C ARG A 87 -3.39 -1.82 10.86
N LEU A 88 -2.95 -0.57 11.03
CA LEU A 88 -1.95 0.05 10.18
C LEU A 88 -0.62 -0.72 10.23
N ARG A 89 -0.17 -1.12 11.43
CA ARG A 89 1.00 -2.00 11.60
C ARG A 89 0.84 -3.30 10.82
N SER A 90 -0.28 -4.00 10.96
CA SER A 90 -0.53 -5.25 10.26
C SER A 90 -0.57 -5.06 8.74
N LEU A 91 -1.13 -3.95 8.26
CA LEU A 91 -1.10 -3.61 6.83
C LEU A 91 0.32 -3.40 6.33
N TRP A 92 1.14 -2.60 7.03
CA TRP A 92 2.53 -2.38 6.64
C TRP A 92 3.32 -3.68 6.61
N LEU A 93 3.16 -4.55 7.62
CA LEU A 93 3.79 -5.86 7.64
C LEU A 93 3.32 -6.73 6.47
N GLY A 94 2.02 -6.69 6.14
CA GLY A 94 1.48 -7.40 4.98
C GLY A 94 2.05 -6.89 3.65
N MET A 95 2.16 -5.57 3.48
CA MET A 95 2.75 -4.97 2.28
C MET A 95 4.25 -5.23 2.17
N LEU A 96 4.99 -5.20 3.28
CA LEU A 96 6.41 -5.58 3.31
C LEU A 96 6.61 -7.06 2.99
N GLY A 97 5.77 -7.94 3.52
CA GLY A 97 5.81 -9.37 3.19
C GLY A 97 5.48 -9.61 1.72
N PHE A 98 4.47 -8.93 1.19
CA PHE A 98 4.13 -8.99 -0.23
C PHE A 98 5.28 -8.47 -1.10
N ALA A 99 5.85 -7.32 -0.74
CA ALA A 99 6.95 -6.71 -1.47
C ALA A 99 8.20 -7.57 -1.45
N ALA A 100 8.51 -8.20 -0.31
CA ALA A 100 9.56 -9.19 -0.22
C ALA A 100 9.27 -10.37 -1.16
N ILE A 101 8.11 -11.03 -1.07
CA ILE A 101 7.80 -12.23 -1.87
C ILE A 101 7.77 -11.95 -3.38
N LYS A 102 7.27 -10.78 -3.79
CA LYS A 102 7.02 -10.42 -5.20
C LYS A 102 8.05 -9.47 -5.79
N GLY A 103 8.95 -8.92 -4.98
CA GLY A 103 10.00 -8.01 -5.41
C GLY A 103 10.99 -8.68 -6.36
N ASP A 104 11.78 -7.86 -7.04
CA ASP A 104 12.76 -8.35 -8.00
C ASP A 104 13.83 -9.21 -7.27
N LYS A 105 13.86 -10.50 -7.61
CA LYS A 105 14.79 -11.47 -7.02
C LYS A 105 16.24 -11.12 -7.31
N ASN A 106 16.54 -10.59 -8.50
CA ASN A 106 17.89 -10.21 -8.88
C ASN A 106 18.34 -9.00 -8.06
N TYR A 107 17.43 -8.03 -7.84
CA TYR A 107 17.70 -6.91 -6.94
C TYR A 107 18.02 -7.41 -5.53
N HIS A 108 17.15 -8.23 -4.94
CA HIS A 108 17.36 -8.72 -3.57
C HIS A 108 18.67 -9.53 -3.46
N LEU A 109 18.99 -10.37 -4.44
CA LEU A 109 20.25 -11.12 -4.47
C LEU A 109 21.47 -10.20 -4.54
N GLN A 110 21.43 -9.15 -5.36
CA GLN A 110 22.52 -8.17 -5.47
C GLN A 110 22.74 -7.42 -4.16
N GLN A 111 21.66 -6.96 -3.53
CA GLN A 111 21.71 -6.27 -2.24
C GLN A 111 22.20 -7.17 -1.11
N LEU A 112 21.79 -8.44 -1.09
CA LEU A 112 22.20 -9.38 -0.05
C LEU A 112 23.73 -9.55 0.03
N ARG A 113 24.42 -9.52 -1.12
CA ARG A 113 25.90 -9.60 -1.17
C ARG A 113 26.60 -8.39 -0.54
N GLN A 114 25.88 -7.28 -0.36
CA GLN A 114 26.37 -6.04 0.22
C GLN A 114 25.82 -5.79 1.65
N GLY A 115 25.24 -6.82 2.26
CA GLY A 115 24.58 -6.75 3.58
C GLY A 115 23.07 -6.54 3.49
N GLY A 116 22.59 -5.88 2.45
CA GLY A 116 21.18 -5.67 2.16
C GLY A 116 20.46 -4.73 3.14
N GLU A 117 19.25 -4.32 2.75
CA GLU A 117 18.35 -3.56 3.63
C GLU A 117 17.28 -4.47 4.26
N PHE A 118 16.46 -3.92 5.16
CA PHE A 118 15.44 -4.68 5.88
C PHE A 118 14.51 -5.47 4.95
N LEU A 119 14.06 -4.89 3.82
CA LEU A 119 13.23 -5.60 2.84
C LEU A 119 13.95 -6.79 2.19
N THR A 120 15.26 -6.68 1.96
CA THR A 120 16.08 -7.78 1.43
C THR A 120 16.23 -8.91 2.45
N LEU A 121 16.40 -8.57 3.73
CA LEU A 121 16.41 -9.55 4.81
C LEU A 121 15.05 -10.24 4.93
N LEU A 122 13.94 -9.50 4.85
CA LEU A 122 12.60 -10.08 4.81
C LEU A 122 12.46 -11.06 3.65
N TRP A 123 12.84 -10.68 2.43
CA TRP A 123 12.83 -11.59 1.28
C TRP A 123 13.63 -12.87 1.52
N PHE A 124 14.80 -12.76 2.16
CA PHE A 124 15.64 -13.92 2.46
C PHE A 124 15.05 -14.85 3.53
N PHE A 125 14.52 -14.28 4.62
CA PHE A 125 14.07 -15.06 5.78
C PHE A 125 12.63 -15.56 5.67
N ILE A 126 11.75 -14.84 4.96
CA ILE A 126 10.33 -15.21 4.83
C ILE A 126 10.14 -16.64 4.31
N PRO A 127 10.81 -17.09 3.22
CA PRO A 127 10.72 -18.47 2.74
C PRO A 127 11.27 -19.52 3.70
N GLN A 128 12.17 -19.13 4.60
CA GLN A 128 12.80 -20.01 5.59
C GLN A 128 12.01 -20.06 6.91
N SER A 129 11.02 -19.18 7.05
CA SER A 129 10.25 -19.02 8.27
C SER A 129 8.90 -19.73 8.17
N ASN A 130 8.46 -20.36 9.27
CA ASN A 130 7.06 -20.76 9.47
C ASN A 130 6.14 -19.56 9.78
N ILE A 131 6.63 -18.32 9.60
CA ILE A 131 5.88 -17.09 9.85
C ILE A 131 4.74 -16.96 8.85
N LEU A 132 4.88 -17.45 7.61
CA LEU A 132 3.79 -17.50 6.63
C LEU A 132 2.66 -18.47 6.99
N ASP A 133 2.92 -19.44 7.86
CA ASP A 133 1.89 -20.36 8.37
C ASP A 133 1.10 -19.70 9.52
N ARG A 134 1.71 -18.73 10.22
CA ARG A 134 1.11 -18.00 11.36
C ARG A 134 0.44 -16.69 10.97
N ILE A 135 1.11 -15.92 10.12
CA ILE A 135 0.52 -14.84 9.34
C ILE A 135 0.02 -15.55 8.11
N ASP A 136 -1.23 -15.98 8.08
CA ASP A 136 -1.82 -16.72 6.96
C ASP A 136 -1.82 -15.81 5.70
N ALA A 137 -0.65 -15.55 5.14
CA ALA A 137 -0.37 -14.60 4.08
C ALA A 137 -0.89 -15.15 2.77
N ALA A 138 -1.03 -16.48 2.69
CA ALA A 138 -1.84 -17.14 1.68
C ALA A 138 -3.32 -16.78 1.84
N LYS A 139 -3.91 -16.77 3.04
CA LYS A 139 -5.29 -16.30 3.26
C LYS A 139 -5.45 -14.80 3.06
N VAL A 140 -4.55 -13.95 3.56
CA VAL A 140 -4.58 -12.50 3.33
C VAL A 140 -4.38 -12.18 1.85
N GLY A 141 -3.43 -12.84 1.20
CA GLY A 141 -3.19 -12.74 -0.24
C GLY A 141 -4.39 -13.20 -1.06
N ARG A 142 -4.99 -14.37 -0.73
CA ARG A 142 -6.25 -14.85 -1.33
C ARG A 142 -7.40 -13.89 -1.09
N GLN A 143 -7.50 -13.29 0.09
CA GLN A 143 -8.58 -12.38 0.46
C GLN A 143 -8.45 -11.03 -0.26
N ILE A 144 -7.22 -10.52 -0.40
CA ILE A 144 -6.93 -9.33 -1.22
C ILE A 144 -7.20 -9.65 -2.69
N ASN A 145 -6.72 -10.77 -3.22
CA ASN A 145 -6.94 -11.14 -4.62
C ASN A 145 -8.43 -11.32 -4.91
N ASN A 146 -9.17 -12.04 -4.06
CA ASN A 146 -10.61 -12.23 -4.21
C ASN A 146 -11.37 -10.90 -4.14
N GLN A 147 -10.97 -9.98 -3.26
CA GLN A 147 -11.57 -8.64 -3.21
C GLN A 147 -11.25 -7.79 -4.45
N VAL A 148 -10.03 -7.88 -4.98
CA VAL A 148 -9.63 -7.18 -6.21
C VAL A 148 -10.38 -7.77 -7.42
N THR A 149 -10.47 -9.10 -7.52
CA THR A 149 -11.21 -9.78 -8.58
C THR A 149 -12.70 -9.43 -8.54
N GLN A 150 -13.32 -9.39 -7.35
CA GLN A 150 -14.72 -8.96 -7.20
C GLN A 150 -14.94 -7.50 -7.63
N LEU A 151 -13.99 -6.60 -7.33
CA LEU A 151 -14.05 -5.20 -7.76
C LEU A 151 -13.89 -5.03 -9.28
N THR A 152 -13.14 -5.93 -9.93
CA THR A 152 -12.97 -5.90 -11.39
C THR A 152 -14.17 -6.50 -12.13
N THR A 153 -14.86 -7.50 -11.58
CA THR A 153 -16.08 -8.04 -12.20
C THR A 153 -17.31 -7.19 -11.92
N SER A 154 -17.49 -6.64 -10.71
CA SER A 154 -18.65 -5.77 -10.40
C SER A 154 -18.67 -4.46 -11.17
N ASN A 155 -17.51 -3.99 -11.64
CA ASN A 155 -17.40 -2.78 -12.45
C ASN A 155 -17.57 -3.04 -13.95
N ILE A 156 -17.57 -4.28 -14.43
CA ILE A 156 -17.85 -4.60 -15.84
C ILE A 156 -19.36 -4.70 -16.06
N ASP A 157 -20.10 -5.24 -15.09
CA ASP A 157 -21.56 -5.42 -15.21
C ASP A 157 -22.36 -4.11 -15.07
N ASN A 158 -21.76 -3.05 -14.52
CA ASN A 158 -22.40 -1.72 -14.38
C ASN A 158 -22.22 -0.79 -15.60
N TYR A 159 -21.59 -1.26 -16.68
CA TYR A 159 -21.39 -0.48 -17.92
C TYR A 159 -22.00 -1.13 -19.19
N VAL A 160 -22.79 -2.21 -19.04
CA VAL A 160 -23.47 -2.89 -20.17
C VAL A 160 -25.01 -2.82 -20.05
N ALA A 161 -25.55 -1.75 -19.44
CA ALA A 161 -26.98 -1.45 -19.48
C ALA A 161 -27.21 0.03 -19.85
#